data_AF-A0AAW9EHC3-F1
#
_entry.id   AF-A0AAW9EHC3-F1
#
_cell.length_a   1.000
_cell.length_b   1.000
_cell.length_c   1.000
_cell.angle_alpha   90.00
_cell.angle_beta   90.00
_cell.angle_gamma   90.00
#
_symmetry.space_group_name_H-M   'P 1'
#
loop_
_entity.id
_entity.type
_entity.pdbx_description
1 polymer ?
#
loop_
_entity_poly.entity_id
_entity_poly.type
_entity_poly.pdbx_seq_one_letter_code
_entity_poly.pdbx_strand_id
1 'polypeptide(L)' 'PAPITVDWATYAQSLTDKPVKGMLTGPVTILCWSFPREDVSRETIAKQIALALRDEVDDLQKAGIGIIQIDEPALREGLP' A
#
# COMPACT_ATOMS: atom_id res chain seq x y z
N PRO A 1 4.17 -9.54 7.88
CA PRO A 1 4.61 -9.68 6.47
C PRO A 1 6.10 -9.37 6.38
N ALA A 2 6.81 -9.80 5.33
CA ALA A 2 8.12 -9.21 5.04
C ALA A 2 7.91 -7.87 4.31
N PRO A 3 8.84 -6.90 4.45
CA PRO A 3 8.76 -5.64 3.72
C PRO A 3 8.72 -5.85 2.20
N ILE A 4 7.96 -5.02 1.49
CA ILE A 4 7.70 -5.15 0.05
C ILE A 4 8.49 -4.10 -0.75
N THR A 5 8.49 -2.85 -0.28
CA THR A 5 8.97 -1.68 -1.03
C THR A 5 10.13 -0.94 -0.35
N VAL A 6 10.44 -1.29 0.90
CA VAL A 6 11.46 -0.62 1.72
C VAL A 6 12.83 -0.59 1.03
N ASP A 7 13.31 -1.71 0.49
CA ASP A 7 14.63 -1.78 -0.16
C ASP A 7 14.75 -0.81 -1.33
N TRP A 8 13.70 -0.67 -2.13
CA TRP A 8 13.67 0.25 -3.26
C TRP A 8 13.52 1.70 -2.83
N ALA A 9 12.67 1.97 -1.84
CA ALA A 9 12.46 3.31 -1.33
C ALA A 9 13.73 3.87 -0.66
N THR A 10 14.40 3.05 0.14
CA THR A 10 15.67 3.41 0.80
C THR A 10 16.79 3.61 -0.21
N TYR A 11 16.91 2.74 -1.21
CA TYR A 11 17.85 2.94 -2.30
C TYR A 11 17.60 4.26 -3.03
N ALA A 12 16.36 4.55 -3.42
CA ALA A 12 16.02 5.79 -4.11
C ALA A 12 16.30 7.04 -3.24
N GLN A 13 15.96 6.99 -1.95
CA GLN A 13 16.25 8.07 -1.02
C GLN A 13 17.76 8.27 -0.82
N SER A 14 18.59 7.24 -0.94
CA SER A 14 20.05 7.35 -0.81
C SER A 14 20.72 8.13 -1.96
N LEU A 15 20.04 8.27 -3.10
CA LEU A 15 20.58 8.93 -4.30
C LEU A 15 20.33 10.44 -4.32
N THR A 16 19.63 11.01 -3.34
CA THR A 16 19.30 12.42 -3.31
C THR A 16 19.00 12.93 -1.90
N ASP A 17 19.36 14.18 -1.63
CA ASP A 17 18.98 14.87 -0.37
C ASP A 17 17.51 15.35 -0.39
N LYS A 18 16.83 15.26 -1.55
CA LYS A 18 15.41 15.62 -1.64
C LYS A 18 14.54 14.50 -1.05
N PRO A 19 13.42 14.82 -0.39
CA PRO A 19 12.48 13.80 0.06
C PRO A 19 11.95 12.95 -1.10
N VAL A 20 12.12 11.64 -1.01
CA VAL A 20 11.55 10.66 -1.94
C VAL A 20 10.31 10.04 -1.28
N LYS A 21 9.20 10.00 -2.01
CA LYS A 21 7.96 9.39 -1.52
C LYS A 21 8.00 7.87 -1.65
N GLY A 22 7.60 7.16 -0.61
CA GLY A 22 7.19 5.76 -0.68
C GLY A 22 5.86 5.64 -1.45
N MET A 23 5.66 4.53 -2.14
CA MET A 23 4.51 4.33 -3.04
C MET A 23 3.86 2.99 -2.75
N LEU A 24 2.57 3.01 -2.40
CA LEU A 24 1.76 1.82 -2.18
C LEU A 24 0.43 1.93 -2.93
N THR A 25 -0.10 0.79 -3.37
CA THR A 25 -1.47 0.71 -3.89
C THR A 25 -2.43 0.50 -2.72
N GLY A 26 -3.53 1.24 -2.69
CA GLY A 26 -4.52 1.17 -1.64
C GLY A 26 -5.36 -0.12 -1.67
N PRO A 27 -5.98 -0.47 -0.53
CA PRO A 27 -6.70 -1.73 -0.36
C PRO A 27 -7.93 -1.87 -1.26
N VAL A 28 -8.61 -0.77 -1.62
CA VAL A 28 -9.80 -0.81 -2.48
C VAL A 28 -9.40 -1.15 -3.91
N THR A 29 -8.32 -0.55 -4.41
CA THR A 29 -7.80 -0.83 -5.75
C THR A 29 -7.29 -2.25 -5.88
N ILE A 30 -6.52 -2.74 -4.89
CA ILE A 30 -6.09 -4.14 -4.87
C ILE A 30 -7.31 -5.06 -4.91
N LEU A 31 -8.36 -4.76 -4.14
CA LEU A 31 -9.59 -5.56 -4.12
C LEU A 31 -10.36 -5.50 -5.47
N CYS A 32 -10.54 -4.31 -6.05
CA CYS A 32 -11.31 -4.13 -7.28
C CYS A 32 -10.63 -4.74 -8.51
N TRP A 33 -9.30 -4.72 -8.58
CA TRP A 33 -8.53 -5.25 -9.72
C TRP A 33 -8.08 -6.71 -9.54
N SER A 34 -8.55 -7.37 -8.49
CA SER A 34 -8.33 -8.80 -8.26
C SER A 34 -9.60 -9.61 -8.52
N PHE A 35 -9.47 -10.93 -8.55
CA PHE A 35 -10.58 -11.87 -8.39
C PHE A 35 -10.68 -12.25 -6.90
N PRO A 36 -11.43 -11.50 -6.05
CA PRO A 36 -11.51 -11.82 -4.63
C PRO A 36 -12.28 -13.12 -4.40
N ARG A 37 -11.96 -13.78 -3.29
CA ARG A 37 -12.74 -14.90 -2.78
C ARG A 37 -14.19 -14.47 -2.52
N GLU A 38 -15.13 -15.36 -2.77
CA GLU A 38 -16.58 -15.07 -2.69
C GLU A 38 -17.21 -15.48 -1.35
N ASP A 39 -16.49 -16.22 -0.50
CA ASP A 39 -16.97 -16.71 0.79
C ASP A 39 -16.80 -15.72 1.95
N VAL A 40 -16.21 -14.54 1.69
CA VAL A 40 -15.95 -13.49 2.69
C VAL A 40 -16.43 -12.15 2.12
N SER A 41 -16.97 -11.28 2.97
CA SER A 41 -17.44 -9.97 2.51
C SER A 41 -16.29 -9.11 1.96
N ARG A 42 -16.58 -8.33 0.90
CA ARG A 42 -15.63 -7.37 0.31
C ARG A 42 -15.02 -6.42 1.35
N GLU A 43 -15.82 -5.97 2.31
CA GLU A 43 -15.37 -5.13 3.43
C GLU A 43 -14.30 -5.84 4.28
N THR A 44 -14.52 -7.10 4.63
CA THR A 44 -13.56 -7.88 5.44
C THR A 44 -12.26 -8.08 4.68
N ILE A 45 -12.34 -8.39 3.37
CA ILE A 45 -11.16 -8.53 2.51
C ILE A 45 -10.40 -7.21 2.43
N ALA A 46 -11.09 -6.09 2.16
CA ALA A 46 -10.47 -4.76 2.12
C ALA A 46 -9.75 -4.41 3.43
N LYS A 47 -10.36 -4.71 4.59
CA LYS A 47 -9.73 -4.50 5.91
C LYS A 47 -8.50 -5.37 6.12
N GLN A 48 -8.52 -6.62 5.68
CA GLN A 48 -7.35 -7.51 5.76
C GLN A 48 -6.19 -7.01 4.90
N ILE A 49 -6.48 -6.54 3.67
CA ILE A 49 -5.47 -5.90 2.82
C ILE A 49 -4.93 -4.64 3.50
N ALA A 50 -5.81 -3.81 4.06
CA ALA A 50 -5.42 -2.60 4.78
C ALA A 50 -4.49 -2.89 5.98
N LEU A 51 -4.73 -4.00 6.71
CA LEU A 51 -3.84 -4.42 7.81
C LEU A 51 -2.43 -4.77 7.30
N ALA A 52 -2.33 -5.46 6.17
CA ALA A 52 -1.03 -5.76 5.56
C ALA A 52 -0.32 -4.50 5.07
N LEU A 53 -1.04 -3.57 4.45
CA LEU A 53 -0.49 -2.29 3.99
C LEU A 53 -0.06 -1.39 5.16
N ARG A 54 -0.77 -1.43 6.29
CA ARG A 54 -0.38 -0.70 7.50
C ARG A 54 1.00 -1.14 7.98
N ASP A 55 1.27 -2.44 7.97
CA ASP A 55 2.57 -2.97 8.39
C ASP A 55 3.68 -2.46 7.44
N GLU A 56 3.43 -2.42 6.13
CA GLU A 56 4.38 -1.85 5.15
C GLU A 56 4.58 -0.33 5.33
N VAL A 57 3.54 0.42 5.65
CA VAL A 57 3.64 1.86 5.99
C VAL A 57 4.53 2.07 7.21
N ASP A 58 4.37 1.23 8.25
CA ASP A 58 5.19 1.28 9.46
C ASP A 58 6.66 0.90 9.16
N ASP A 59 6.90 -0.07 8.29
CA ASP A 59 8.25 -0.44 7.85
C ASP A 59 8.93 0.69 7.04
N LEU A 60 8.21 1.34 6.12
CA LEU A 60 8.70 2.53 5.40
C LEU A 60 9.00 3.69 6.33
N GLN A 61 8.13 3.94 7.32
CA GLN A 61 8.33 4.97 8.34
C GLN A 61 9.61 4.68 9.15
N LYS A 62 9.80 3.44 9.63
CA LYS A 62 10.99 3.02 10.38
C LYS A 62 12.26 3.11 9.55
N ALA A 63 12.17 2.92 8.24
CA ALA A 63 13.27 3.06 7.30
C ALA A 63 13.62 4.54 6.96
N GLY A 64 12.90 5.51 7.53
CA GLY A 64 13.16 6.94 7.34
C GLY A 64 12.44 7.58 6.16
N ILE A 65 11.50 6.88 5.52
CA ILE A 65 10.69 7.43 4.43
C ILE A 65 9.57 8.31 5.02
N GLY A 66 9.80 9.62 5.01
CA GLY A 66 8.90 10.60 5.66
C GLY A 66 7.65 10.97 4.87
N ILE A 67 7.54 10.58 3.60
CA ILE A 67 6.37 10.83 2.74
C ILE A 67 5.93 9.50 2.14
N ILE A 68 4.68 9.10 2.38
CA ILE A 68 4.13 7.84 1.87
C ILE A 68 2.84 8.15 1.13
N GLN A 69 2.78 7.73 -0.13
CA GLN A 69 1.62 7.86 -1.00
C GLN A 69 0.87 6.52 -1.08
N ILE A 70 -0.44 6.58 -0.92
CA ILE A 70 -1.35 5.44 -1.06
C ILE A 70 -2.31 5.76 -2.22
N ASP A 71 -2.19 5.01 -3.31
CA ASP A 71 -2.94 5.28 -4.55
C ASP A 71 -4.22 4.46 -4.64
N GLU A 72 -5.34 5.15 -4.90
CA GLU A 72 -6.67 4.52 -5.07
C GLU A 72 -7.33 4.91 -6.40
N PRO A 73 -6.76 4.54 -7.57
CA PRO A 73 -7.36 4.83 -8.87
C PRO A 73 -8.73 4.17 -9.06
N ALA A 74 -8.97 3.01 -8.45
CA ALA A 74 -10.20 2.24 -8.60
C ALA A 74 -11.24 2.51 -7.49
N LEU A 75 -11.10 3.60 -6.73
CA LEU A 75 -11.99 3.92 -5.60
C LEU A 75 -13.47 3.93 -6.00
N ARG A 76 -13.78 4.36 -7.23
CA ARG A 76 -15.15 4.45 -7.76
C ARG A 76 -15.60 3.19 -8.53
N GLU A 77 -14.71 2.26 -8.82
CA GLU A 77 -15.05 1.07 -9.61
C GLU A 77 -15.91 0.07 -8.83
N GLY A 78 -15.87 0.14 -7.49
CA GLY A 78 -16.70 -0.68 -6.61
C GLY A 78 -18.04 -0.05 -6.23
N LEU A 79 -18.43 1.07 -6.84
CA LEU A 79 -19.73 1.70 -6.59
C LEU A 79 -20.86 0.82 -7.16
N PRO A 80 -21.96 0.61 -6.40
CA PRO A 80 -23.13 -0.12 -6.89
C PRO A 80 -23.91 0.63 -7.97
#